data_AF-A0A8B6BFQ6-F1
#
_entry.id   AF-A0A8B6BFQ6-F1
#
_cell.length_a   1.000
_cell.length_b   1.000
_cell.length_c   1.000
_cell.angle_alpha   90.00
_cell.angle_beta   90.00
_cell.angle_gamma   90.00
#
_symmetry.space_group_name_H-M   'P 1'
#
loop_
_entity.id
_entity.type
_entity.pdbx_description
1 polymer ?
#
loop_
_entity_poly.entity_id
_entity_poly.type
_entity_poly.pdbx_seq_one_letter_code
_entity_poly.pdbx_strand_id
1 'polypeptide(L)'
;MAASTTNGTSSKDLSHLPDISFAFVEEFIRKHSQSSGKEQMTKGFKYYSEEYVHSVSVHPDDTGCLVKGKCFRSQRKNESPHDVKIMLNGVQIEYSFCTCTIGQSGYCGHVSALLYQLAHYKSLKMKLIPTDIAKTSLPQTWHVPRGQKLHGEKADNIVVQGYDREDPNELQRE
;
A
#
# COMPACT_ATOMS: atom_id res chain seq x y z
N MET A 1 -16.26 -25.20 11.56
CA MET A 1 -16.28 -24.01 12.44
C MET A 1 -16.56 -22.80 11.57
N ALA A 2 -17.78 -22.25 11.66
CA ALA A 2 -18.23 -21.17 10.81
C ALA A 2 -17.66 -19.84 11.32
N ALA A 3 -16.98 -19.10 10.45
CA ALA A 3 -16.55 -17.73 10.73
C ALA A 3 -17.80 -16.85 10.83
N SER A 4 -18.10 -16.37 12.03
CA SER A 4 -19.14 -15.37 12.29
C SER A 4 -18.86 -14.15 11.41
N THR A 5 -19.65 -13.99 10.36
CA THR A 5 -19.58 -12.83 9.48
C THR A 5 -20.40 -11.74 10.16
N THR A 6 -19.75 -10.93 11.00
CA THR A 6 -20.37 -9.73 11.54
C THR A 6 -20.58 -8.75 10.39
N ASN A 7 -21.86 -8.45 10.11
CA ASN A 7 -22.26 -7.41 9.15
C ASN A 7 -22.00 -6.03 9.78
N GLY A 8 -20.74 -5.69 10.00
CA GLY A 8 -20.35 -4.37 10.48
C GLY A 8 -20.57 -3.31 9.41
N THR A 9 -21.27 -2.23 9.76
CA THR A 9 -21.46 -1.05 8.90
C THR A 9 -20.13 -0.57 8.36
N SER A 10 -20.02 -0.47 7.03
CA SER A 10 -18.81 0.05 6.37
C SER A 10 -18.70 1.55 6.58
N SER A 11 -17.58 2.00 7.11
CA SER A 11 -17.23 3.40 7.35
C SER A 11 -16.01 3.81 6.54
N LYS A 12 -15.94 5.09 6.18
CA LYS A 12 -14.74 5.74 5.65
C LYS A 12 -14.01 6.56 6.72
N ASP A 13 -14.50 6.55 7.95
CA ASP A 13 -13.92 7.30 9.05
C ASP A 13 -12.67 6.59 9.60
N LEU A 14 -11.55 7.29 9.53
CA LEU A 14 -10.24 6.83 10.03
C LEU A 14 -10.09 7.04 11.53
N SER A 15 -11.02 7.74 12.19
CA SER A 15 -10.98 8.01 13.63
C SER A 15 -11.06 6.74 14.48
N HIS A 16 -11.68 5.68 13.94
CA HIS A 16 -11.77 4.37 14.58
C HIS A 16 -10.47 3.56 14.54
N LEU A 17 -9.52 3.95 13.69
CA LEU A 17 -8.26 3.24 13.57
C LEU A 17 -7.27 3.68 14.67
N PRO A 18 -6.48 2.75 15.22
CA PRO A 18 -5.34 3.09 16.07
C PRO A 18 -4.33 3.96 15.30
N ASP A 19 -3.46 4.65 16.02
CA ASP A 19 -2.35 5.35 15.38
C ASP A 19 -1.32 4.32 14.89
N ILE A 20 -1.10 4.31 13.58
CA ILE A 20 -0.25 3.33 12.88
C ILE A 20 0.85 4.10 12.18
N SER A 21 2.11 3.71 12.41
CA SER A 21 3.29 4.30 11.78
C SER A 21 3.95 3.33 10.80
N PHE A 22 4.85 3.83 9.95
CA PHE A 22 5.65 2.97 9.06
C PHE A 22 6.51 1.98 9.86
N ALA A 23 7.08 2.40 10.99
CA ALA A 23 7.86 1.55 11.88
C ALA A 23 7.01 0.40 12.45
N PHE A 24 5.75 0.66 12.80
CA PHE A 24 4.82 -0.39 13.24
C PHE A 24 4.62 -1.46 12.16
N VAL A 25 4.49 -1.06 10.89
CA VAL A 25 4.33 -1.98 9.76
C VAL A 25 5.57 -2.86 9.61
N GLU A 26 6.76 -2.26 9.67
CA GLU A 26 8.03 -3.00 9.56
C GLU A 26 8.22 -3.96 10.73
N GLU A 27 7.90 -3.53 11.96
CA GLU A 27 7.98 -4.38 13.13
C GLU A 27 7.02 -5.58 13.04
N PHE A 28 5.78 -5.36 12.60
CA PHE A 28 4.82 -6.44 12.35
C PHE A 28 5.39 -7.46 11.36
N ILE A 29 5.91 -7.01 10.21
CA ILE A 29 6.44 -7.92 9.19
C ILE A 29 7.65 -8.68 9.73
N ARG A 30 8.57 -8.00 10.43
CA ARG A 30 9.77 -8.62 11.01
C ARG A 30 9.43 -9.66 12.08
N LYS A 31 8.36 -9.44 12.86
CA LYS A 31 7.90 -10.36 13.90
C LYS A 31 7.29 -11.65 13.34
N HIS A 32 6.60 -11.57 12.21
CA HIS A 32 5.88 -12.71 11.62
C HIS A 32 6.66 -13.44 10.52
N SER A 33 7.60 -12.78 9.87
CA SER A 33 8.46 -13.38 8.86
C SER A 33 9.44 -14.39 9.47
N GLN A 34 9.61 -15.54 8.82
CA GLN A 34 10.63 -16.53 9.18
C GLN A 34 12.06 -16.06 8.83
N SER A 35 12.17 -15.02 8.00
CA SER A 35 13.43 -14.36 7.62
C SER A 35 13.35 -12.86 7.93
N SER A 36 14.23 -12.04 7.34
CA SER A 36 14.24 -10.58 7.56
C SER A 36 12.95 -9.84 7.20
N GLY A 37 12.05 -10.42 6.38
CA GLY A 37 10.81 -9.77 5.95
C GLY A 37 11.00 -8.65 4.91
N LYS A 38 12.24 -8.42 4.46
CA LYS A 38 12.61 -7.36 3.51
C LYS A 38 11.80 -7.42 2.22
N GLU A 39 11.58 -8.61 1.67
CA GLU A 39 10.84 -8.76 0.41
C GLU A 39 9.39 -8.27 0.53
N GLN A 40 8.73 -8.59 1.64
CA GLN A 40 7.35 -8.18 1.93
C GLN A 40 7.28 -6.67 2.19
N MET A 41 8.26 -6.12 2.91
CA MET A 41 8.39 -4.68 3.11
C MET A 41 8.58 -3.93 1.77
N THR A 42 9.56 -4.35 0.95
CA THR A 42 9.86 -3.73 -0.35
C THR A 42 8.67 -3.81 -1.31
N LYS A 43 8.06 -4.99 -1.46
CA LYS A 43 6.88 -5.15 -2.33
C LYS A 43 5.69 -4.36 -1.80
N GLY A 44 5.46 -4.40 -0.49
CA GLY A 44 4.37 -3.67 0.14
C GLY A 44 4.49 -2.17 -0.06
N PHE A 45 5.68 -1.62 0.18
CA PHE A 45 5.94 -0.20 -0.03
C PHE A 45 5.74 0.18 -1.49
N LYS A 46 6.24 -0.64 -2.45
CA LYS A 46 6.02 -0.43 -3.89
C LYS A 46 4.53 -0.40 -4.27
N TYR A 47 3.75 -1.37 -3.79
CA TYR A 47 2.31 -1.42 -4.09
C TYR A 47 1.54 -0.24 -3.50
N TYR A 48 1.94 0.20 -2.30
CA TYR A 48 1.43 1.42 -1.71
C TYR A 48 1.80 2.66 -2.54
N SER A 49 3.10 2.86 -2.83
CA SER A 49 3.59 4.08 -3.49
C SER A 49 3.14 4.22 -4.95
N GLU A 50 2.96 3.10 -5.64
CA GLU A 50 2.47 3.08 -7.02
C GLU A 50 0.94 2.96 -7.11
N GLU A 51 0.19 3.18 -6.01
CA GLU A 51 -1.28 3.17 -5.98
C GLU A 51 -1.90 1.86 -6.53
N TYR A 52 -1.45 0.72 -6.01
CA TYR A 52 -2.08 -0.58 -6.27
C TYR A 52 -3.16 -0.91 -5.24
N VAL A 53 -3.14 -0.25 -4.08
CA VAL A 53 -4.15 -0.36 -3.02
C VAL A 53 -5.33 0.56 -3.34
N HIS A 54 -6.56 0.05 -3.28
CA HIS A 54 -7.77 0.82 -3.54
C HIS A 54 -8.97 0.27 -2.76
N SER A 55 -10.09 1.00 -2.81
CA SER A 55 -11.36 0.57 -2.20
C SER A 55 -11.23 0.18 -0.73
N VAL A 56 -10.48 1.00 0.02
CA VAL A 56 -10.27 0.82 1.46
C VAL A 56 -11.54 1.17 2.23
N SER A 57 -11.93 0.31 3.17
CA SER A 57 -13.05 0.55 4.08
C SER A 57 -12.74 0.08 5.49
N VAL A 58 -13.31 0.77 6.46
CA VAL A 58 -13.12 0.55 7.90
C VAL A 58 -14.44 0.03 8.45
N HIS A 59 -14.41 -1.08 9.17
CA HIS A 59 -15.56 -1.66 9.84
C HIS A 59 -15.27 -1.71 11.33
N PRO A 60 -15.69 -0.68 12.09
CA PRO A 60 -15.55 -0.68 13.54
C PRO A 60 -16.32 -1.87 14.15
N ASP A 61 -15.75 -2.45 15.19
CA ASP A 61 -16.32 -3.53 15.99
C ASP A 61 -16.18 -3.18 17.49
N ASP A 62 -16.87 -3.88 18.38
CA ASP A 62 -16.91 -3.54 19.81
C ASP A 62 -15.52 -3.55 20.47
N THR A 63 -14.63 -4.43 20.00
CA THR A 63 -13.27 -4.61 20.55
C THR A 63 -12.17 -4.13 19.59
N GLY A 64 -12.49 -3.66 18.40
CA GLY A 64 -11.47 -3.38 17.39
C GLY A 64 -12.01 -2.81 16.10
N CYS A 65 -11.27 -3.03 15.02
CA CYS A 65 -11.60 -2.52 13.71
C CYS A 65 -11.10 -3.46 12.60
N LEU A 66 -12.04 -3.91 11.77
CA LEU A 66 -11.73 -4.66 10.56
C LEU A 66 -11.55 -3.68 9.39
N VAL A 67 -10.34 -3.61 8.85
CA VAL A 67 -10.05 -2.93 7.61
C VAL A 67 -10.12 -3.90 6.45
N LYS A 68 -10.81 -3.50 5.38
CA LYS A 68 -10.83 -4.20 4.11
C LYS A 68 -10.24 -3.30 3.04
N GLY A 69 -9.59 -3.90 2.07
CA GLY A 69 -9.08 -3.21 0.90
C GLY A 69 -8.86 -4.19 -0.25
N LYS A 70 -8.59 -3.63 -1.42
CA LYS A 70 -8.22 -4.38 -2.61
C LYS A 70 -6.82 -3.96 -3.03
N CYS A 71 -6.01 -4.91 -3.47
CA CYS A 71 -4.68 -4.63 -3.98
C CYS A 71 -4.46 -5.34 -5.32
N PHE A 72 -4.15 -4.57 -6.36
CA PHE A 72 -3.76 -5.15 -7.65
C PHE A 72 -2.44 -5.90 -7.56
N ARG A 73 -2.25 -6.86 -8.47
CA ARG A 73 -0.99 -7.57 -8.64
C ARG A 73 0.01 -6.67 -9.36
N SER A 74 1.30 -6.81 -9.05
CA SER A 74 2.38 -6.07 -9.73
C SER A 74 2.20 -6.07 -11.26
N GLN A 75 2.25 -4.89 -11.88
CA GLN A 75 2.15 -4.67 -13.33
C GLN A 75 0.84 -5.16 -13.98
N ARG A 76 -0.15 -5.61 -13.20
CA ARG A 76 -1.39 -6.21 -13.70
C ARG A 76 -2.60 -5.53 -13.07
N LYS A 77 -2.68 -4.20 -13.21
CA LYS A 77 -3.85 -3.40 -12.77
C LYS A 77 -5.14 -3.70 -13.57
N ASN A 78 -5.03 -4.50 -14.64
CA ASN A 78 -6.15 -4.94 -15.47
C ASN A 78 -6.70 -6.31 -15.06
N GLU A 79 -6.01 -7.04 -14.17
CA GLU A 79 -6.51 -8.30 -13.60
C GLU A 79 -7.34 -8.04 -12.34
N SER A 80 -8.09 -9.04 -11.90
CA SER A 80 -8.84 -8.94 -10.64
C SER A 80 -7.86 -8.73 -9.46
N PRO A 81 -8.09 -7.68 -8.65
CA PRO A 81 -7.25 -7.41 -7.48
C PRO A 81 -7.48 -8.48 -6.40
N HIS A 82 -6.50 -8.62 -5.52
CA HIS A 82 -6.63 -9.45 -4.33
C HIS A 82 -7.42 -8.72 -3.25
N ASP A 83 -8.38 -9.42 -2.64
CA ASP A 83 -9.01 -8.95 -1.41
C ASP A 83 -8.03 -9.10 -0.24
N VAL A 84 -7.88 -8.01 0.52
CA VAL A 84 -7.03 -7.91 1.71
C VAL A 84 -7.89 -7.50 2.89
N LYS A 85 -7.70 -8.17 4.03
CA LYS A 85 -8.44 -7.92 5.28
C LYS A 85 -7.46 -7.88 6.46
N ILE A 86 -7.63 -6.92 7.36
CA ILE A 86 -6.79 -6.75 8.54
C ILE A 86 -7.69 -6.41 9.73
N MET A 87 -7.63 -7.19 10.81
CA MET A 87 -8.28 -6.90 12.08
C MET A 87 -7.27 -6.25 13.02
N LEU A 88 -7.60 -5.05 13.48
CA LEU A 88 -6.82 -4.26 14.42
C LEU A 88 -7.56 -4.18 15.75
N ASN A 89 -6.87 -4.46 16.85
CA ASN A 89 -7.36 -4.23 18.20
C ASN A 89 -6.33 -3.36 18.93
N GLY A 90 -6.64 -2.07 19.09
CA GLY A 90 -5.65 -1.08 19.51
C GLY A 90 -4.41 -1.12 18.60
N VAL A 91 -3.21 -1.13 19.17
CA VAL A 91 -1.94 -1.16 18.41
C VAL A 91 -1.49 -2.59 18.11
N GLN A 92 -2.41 -3.55 17.96
CA GLN A 92 -2.10 -4.93 17.65
C GLN A 92 -2.90 -5.43 16.44
N ILE A 93 -2.23 -6.12 15.53
CA ILE A 93 -2.88 -6.86 14.45
C ILE A 93 -3.25 -8.25 14.98
N GLU A 94 -4.53 -8.50 15.16
CA GLU A 94 -5.02 -9.82 15.60
C GLU A 94 -5.10 -10.80 14.43
N TYR A 95 -5.51 -10.31 13.26
CA TYR A 95 -5.72 -11.14 12.09
C TYR A 95 -5.40 -10.37 10.82
N SER A 96 -4.82 -11.05 9.85
CA SER A 96 -4.54 -10.51 8.53
C SER A 96 -4.68 -11.61 7.49
N PHE A 97 -5.26 -11.26 6.35
CA PHE A 97 -5.56 -12.20 5.28
C PHE A 97 -5.47 -11.53 3.92
N CYS A 98 -4.93 -12.25 2.96
CA CYS A 98 -4.98 -11.87 1.57
C CYS A 98 -5.25 -13.09 0.68
N THR A 99 -6.03 -12.89 -0.38
CA THR A 99 -6.40 -13.95 -1.35
C THR A 99 -5.25 -14.41 -2.24
N CYS A 100 -4.07 -13.78 -2.20
CA CYS A 100 -2.92 -14.26 -2.96
C CYS A 100 -2.34 -15.54 -2.36
N THR A 101 -1.56 -16.30 -3.14
CA THR A 101 -1.00 -17.60 -2.73
C THR A 101 -0.19 -17.53 -1.43
N ILE A 102 0.64 -16.48 -1.28
CA ILE A 102 1.42 -16.23 -0.05
C ILE A 102 0.53 -15.64 1.07
N GLY A 103 -0.59 -15.03 0.70
CA GLY A 103 -1.42 -14.20 1.58
C GLY A 103 -2.14 -14.97 2.69
N GLN A 104 -2.18 -16.30 2.57
CA GLN A 104 -2.60 -17.19 3.65
C GLN A 104 -1.63 -17.17 4.84
N SER A 105 -0.38 -16.72 4.68
CA SER A 105 0.58 -16.57 5.78
C SER A 105 0.28 -15.35 6.68
N GLY A 106 -0.58 -14.43 6.23
CA GLY A 106 -0.94 -13.21 6.96
C GLY A 106 -0.02 -12.00 6.72
N TYR A 107 1.18 -12.16 6.16
CA TYR A 107 2.14 -11.03 6.04
C TYR A 107 2.72 -10.84 4.63
N CYS A 108 1.98 -11.23 3.59
CA CYS A 108 2.41 -11.01 2.20
C CYS A 108 2.51 -9.51 1.84
N GLY A 109 3.19 -9.20 0.73
CA GLY A 109 3.37 -7.81 0.27
C GLY A 109 2.06 -7.03 0.08
N HIS A 110 0.93 -7.67 -0.25
CA HIS A 110 -0.36 -6.98 -0.34
C HIS A 110 -0.92 -6.56 1.03
N VAL A 111 -0.69 -7.36 2.08
CA VAL A 111 -1.04 -6.99 3.46
C VAL A 111 -0.16 -5.82 3.90
N SER A 112 1.14 -5.92 3.67
CA SER A 112 2.10 -4.84 3.95
C SER A 112 1.70 -3.53 3.24
N ALA A 113 1.25 -3.60 1.99
CA ALA A 113 0.79 -2.45 1.22
C ALA A 113 -0.41 -1.76 1.86
N LEU A 114 -1.43 -2.53 2.28
CA LEU A 114 -2.59 -1.96 2.97
C LEU A 114 -2.18 -1.32 4.31
N LEU A 115 -1.27 -1.94 5.06
CA LEU A 115 -0.74 -1.36 6.30
C LEU A 115 0.00 -0.04 6.07
N TYR A 116 0.88 0.04 5.05
CA TYR A 116 1.54 1.29 4.69
C TYR A 116 0.55 2.37 4.25
N GLN A 117 -0.51 2.00 3.53
CA GLN A 117 -1.56 2.93 3.14
C GLN A 117 -2.27 3.53 4.37
N LEU A 118 -2.58 2.71 5.38
CA LEU A 118 -3.17 3.18 6.63
C LEU A 118 -2.20 4.05 7.44
N ALA A 119 -0.93 3.65 7.50
CA ALA A 119 0.11 4.43 8.17
C ALA A 119 0.26 5.82 7.54
N HIS A 120 0.22 5.89 6.20
CA HIS A 120 0.24 7.16 5.47
C HIS A 120 -1.00 8.02 5.75
N TYR A 121 -2.18 7.41 5.83
CA TYR A 121 -3.40 8.15 6.19
C TYR A 121 -3.30 8.78 7.58
N LYS A 122 -2.69 8.07 8.53
CA LYS A 122 -2.45 8.56 9.89
C LYS A 122 -1.36 9.62 9.94
N SER A 123 -0.26 9.46 9.21
CA SER A 123 0.81 10.47 9.16
C SER A 123 0.32 11.81 8.60
N LEU A 124 -0.60 11.77 7.62
CA LEU A 124 -1.29 12.95 7.09
C LEU A 124 -2.43 13.49 7.96
N LYS A 125 -2.72 12.84 9.10
CA LYS A 125 -3.81 13.20 10.03
C LYS A 125 -5.18 13.29 9.32
N MET A 126 -5.42 12.42 8.34
CA MET A 126 -6.69 12.39 7.63
C MET A 126 -7.81 11.82 8.51
N LYS A 127 -8.99 12.45 8.44
CA LYS A 127 -10.19 11.98 9.15
C LYS A 127 -11.00 10.98 8.33
N LEU A 128 -10.98 11.13 7.01
CA LEU A 128 -11.76 10.31 6.08
C LEU A 128 -10.84 9.68 5.05
N ILE A 129 -11.16 8.44 4.67
CA ILE A 129 -10.54 7.78 3.52
C ILE A 129 -10.90 8.57 2.26
N PRO A 130 -9.89 9.01 1.46
CA PRO A 130 -10.13 9.65 0.18
C PRO A 130 -11.02 8.76 -0.69
N THR A 131 -12.04 9.35 -1.32
CA THR A 131 -12.86 8.62 -2.28
C THR A 131 -12.02 8.29 -3.50
N ASP A 132 -12.13 7.06 -4.02
CA ASP A 132 -11.57 6.70 -5.33
C ASP A 132 -12.21 7.62 -6.39
N ILE A 133 -11.55 8.73 -6.74
CA ILE A 133 -12.01 9.62 -7.82
C ILE A 133 -11.75 8.86 -9.12
N ALA A 134 -12.80 8.64 -9.91
CA ALA A 134 -12.64 8.00 -11.21
C ALA A 134 -11.64 8.79 -12.05
N LYS A 135 -10.68 8.10 -12.67
CA LYS A 135 -9.62 8.76 -13.47
C LYS A 135 -10.19 9.63 -14.60
N THR A 136 -11.38 9.33 -15.08
CA THR A 136 -12.12 10.10 -16.09
C THR A 136 -12.78 11.36 -15.54
N SER A 137 -12.90 11.49 -14.22
CA SER A 137 -13.37 12.72 -13.56
C SER A 137 -12.27 13.77 -13.44
N LEU A 138 -11.00 13.38 -13.62
CA LEU A 138 -9.90 14.32 -13.71
C LEU A 138 -9.79 14.85 -15.15
N PRO A 139 -9.55 16.15 -15.34
CA PRO A 139 -9.35 16.71 -16.66
C PRO A 139 -8.18 16.01 -17.36
N GLN A 140 -8.36 15.65 -18.62
CA GLN A 140 -7.31 15.03 -19.42
C GLN A 140 -6.04 15.89 -19.40
N THR A 141 -4.89 15.33 -19.03
CA THR A 141 -3.61 16.07 -18.96
C THR A 141 -2.68 15.81 -20.13
N TRP A 142 -3.14 15.08 -21.16
CA TRP A 142 -2.30 14.68 -22.31
C TRP A 142 -1.84 15.88 -23.14
N HIS A 143 -2.59 16.98 -23.09
CA HIS A 143 -2.23 18.24 -23.74
C HIS A 143 -1.19 19.06 -22.96
N VAL A 144 -0.90 18.68 -21.70
CA VAL A 144 0.09 19.33 -20.85
C VAL A 144 1.43 18.59 -21.03
N PRO A 145 2.49 19.25 -21.54
CA PRO A 145 3.80 18.63 -21.66
C PRO A 145 4.29 18.16 -20.29
N ARG A 146 4.73 16.89 -20.20
CA ARG A 146 5.34 16.37 -18.97
C ARG A 146 6.77 16.88 -18.86
N GLY A 147 7.03 17.73 -17.86
CA GLY A 147 8.38 18.15 -17.49
C GLY A 147 9.11 18.95 -18.57
N GLN A 148 10.42 19.11 -18.34
CA GLN A 148 11.32 19.76 -19.28
C GLN A 148 11.44 18.88 -20.54
N LYS A 149 11.35 19.49 -21.72
CA LYS A 149 11.49 18.75 -22.98
C LYS A 149 12.89 18.17 -23.06
N LEU A 150 13.00 16.88 -23.40
CA LEU A 150 14.29 16.27 -23.73
C LEU A 150 14.87 17.04 -24.92
N HIS A 151 15.98 17.72 -24.69
CA HIS A 151 16.76 18.32 -25.76
C HIS A 151 17.77 17.29 -26.25
N GLY A 152 18.01 17.27 -27.56
CA GLY A 152 19.04 16.40 -28.11
C GLY A 152 20.41 16.87 -27.64
N GLU A 153 21.14 16.02 -26.93
CA GLU A 153 22.57 16.18 -26.69
C GLU A 153 23.36 15.31 -27.67
N LYS A 154 24.61 15.71 -27.95
CA LYS A 154 25.51 14.87 -28.74
C LYS A 154 25.71 13.53 -28.03
N ALA A 155 25.70 12.44 -28.79
CA ALA A 155 25.87 11.09 -28.25
C ALA A 155 27.14 10.95 -27.39
N ASP A 156 28.21 11.69 -27.72
CA ASP A 156 29.47 11.73 -26.99
C ASP A 156 29.35 12.29 -25.55
N ASN A 157 28.29 13.04 -25.26
CA ASN A 157 28.03 13.65 -23.95
C ASN A 157 27.05 12.85 -23.09
N ILE A 158 26.49 11.75 -23.60
CA ILE A 158 25.50 10.94 -22.86
C ILE A 158 26.24 10.00 -21.92
N VAL A 159 26.14 10.24 -20.61
CA VAL A 159 26.58 9.29 -19.60
C VAL A 159 25.45 8.28 -19.35
N VAL A 160 25.64 7.04 -19.80
CA VAL A 160 24.70 5.96 -19.49
C VAL A 160 25.00 5.45 -18.08
N GLN A 161 24.30 6.00 -17.09
CA GLN A 161 24.37 5.51 -15.73
C GLN A 161 23.53 4.23 -15.61
N GLY A 162 24.19 3.11 -15.34
CA GLY A 162 23.54 1.84 -15.03
C GLY A 162 22.87 1.91 -13.65
N TYR A 163 21.74 1.22 -13.50
CA TYR A 163 21.11 1.06 -12.19
C TYR A 163 21.97 0.12 -11.32
N ASP A 164 22.60 0.66 -10.27
CA ASP A 164 23.23 -0.14 -9.23
C ASP A 164 22.16 -0.63 -8.23
N ARG A 165 22.17 -1.94 -7.96
CA ARG A 165 21.25 -2.58 -7.00
C ARG A 165 21.66 -2.32 -5.55
N GLU A 166 22.94 -2.05 -5.31
CA GLU A 166 23.53 -1.91 -3.97
C GLU A 166 23.47 -0.45 -3.49
N ASP A 167 23.42 0.53 -4.39
CA ASP A 167 23.17 1.95 -4.07
C ASP A 167 22.08 2.57 -4.98
N PRO A 168 20.80 2.38 -4.64
CA PRO A 168 19.68 2.92 -5.42
C PRO A 168 19.55 4.45 -5.40
N ASN A 169 20.32 5.16 -4.55
CA ASN A 169 20.18 6.59 -4.30
C ASN A 169 21.34 7.45 -4.84
N GLU A 170 22.28 6.87 -5.60
CA GLU A 170 23.39 7.61 -6.21
C GLU A 170 22.89 8.79 -7.08
N LEU A 171 21.70 8.66 -7.67
CA LEU A 171 21.04 9.66 -8.53
C LEU A 171 20.56 10.95 -7.81
N GLN A 172 20.72 11.09 -6.49
CA GLN A 172 20.24 12.26 -5.72
C GLN A 172 21.36 13.21 -5.25
N ARG A 173 22.62 12.96 -5.61
CA ARG A 173 23.78 13.73 -5.10
C ARG A 173 24.38 14.75 -6.08
N GLU A 174 23.74 15.00 -7.22
CA GLU A 174 24.19 16.00 -8.20
C GLU A 174 23.19 17.15 -8.36
#